data_AF-A0A7C9F567-F1
#
_entry.id   AF-A0A7C9F567-F1
#
_cell.length_a   1.000
_cell.length_b   1.000
_cell.length_c   1.000
_cell.angle_alpha   90.00
_cell.angle_beta   90.00
_cell.angle_gamma   90.00
#
_symmetry.space_group_name_H-M   'P 1'
#
loop_
_entity.id
_entity.type
_entity.pdbx_description
1 polymer ?
#
loop_
_entity_poly.entity_id
_entity_poly.type
_entity_poly.pdbx_seq_one_letter_code
_entity_poly.pdbx_strand_id
1 'polypeptide(L)'
;LGQLSGIEWLDLSSNSLGGTLSEHHLSNLSRLSHLDLHDNPELMINISANWIPPFQLFSISLRSCKNPAFPEWLLTQGNLYDIDISSAGISDTIPSSFWNPLWSNLQHLNLSNNKIHGPLPNLPPKTMPNQAIIAYTGL
;
A
#
# COMPACT_ATOMS: atom_id res chain seq x y z
N LEU A 1 -4.28 8.99 -16.48
CA LEU A 1 -4.99 7.94 -15.73
C LEU A 1 -6.38 8.39 -15.27
N GLY A 2 -6.53 9.58 -14.69
CA GLY A 2 -7.79 10.08 -14.13
C GLY A 2 -8.95 10.39 -15.11
N GLN A 3 -9.20 9.61 -16.16
CA GLN A 3 -10.44 9.67 -16.96
C GLN A 3 -11.10 8.31 -17.17
N LEU A 4 -10.51 7.24 -16.61
CA LEU A 4 -10.88 5.86 -16.87
C LEU A 4 -11.72 5.30 -15.71
N SER A 5 -12.92 5.84 -15.52
CA SER A 5 -13.82 5.50 -14.39
C SER A 5 -14.31 4.05 -14.36
N GLY A 6 -14.16 3.33 -15.47
CA GLY A 6 -14.52 1.92 -15.59
C GLY A 6 -13.45 0.93 -15.13
N ILE A 7 -12.21 1.39 -14.86
CA ILE A 7 -11.08 0.49 -14.56
C ILE A 7 -11.23 -0.12 -13.18
N GLU A 8 -11.15 -1.46 -13.14
CA GLU A 8 -11.06 -2.26 -11.92
C GLU A 8 -9.65 -2.77 -11.66
N TRP A 9 -8.88 -3.01 -12.72
CA TRP A 9 -7.51 -3.52 -12.67
C TRP A 9 -6.58 -2.59 -13.42
N LEU A 10 -5.63 -2.00 -12.71
CA LEU A 10 -4.57 -1.19 -13.31
C LEU A 10 -3.23 -1.83 -13.01
N ASP A 11 -2.61 -2.39 -14.04
CA ASP A 11 -1.26 -2.93 -13.98
C ASP A 11 -0.33 -2.07 -14.84
N LEU A 12 0.64 -1.44 -14.19
CA LEU A 12 1.73 -0.68 -14.80
C LEU A 12 3.09 -1.17 -14.29
N SER A 13 3.13 -2.39 -13.76
CA SER A 13 4.31 -2.99 -13.16
C SER A 13 5.44 -3.25 -14.15
N SER A 14 6.66 -3.42 -13.65
CA SER A 14 7.85 -3.79 -14.43
C SER A 14 8.13 -2.87 -15.62
N ASN A 15 7.97 -1.56 -15.41
CA ASN A 15 8.23 -0.54 -16.40
C ASN A 15 9.39 0.38 -15.98
N SER A 16 9.67 1.40 -16.79
CA SER A 16 10.61 2.48 -16.45
C SER A 16 9.87 3.77 -16.12
N LEU A 17 8.74 3.67 -15.41
CA LEU A 17 7.99 4.85 -15.00
C LEU A 17 8.81 5.66 -14.00
N GLY A 18 8.88 6.97 -14.24
CA GLY A 18 9.50 7.94 -13.37
C GLY A 18 8.55 9.08 -13.03
N GLY A 19 9.02 10.02 -12.23
CA GLY A 19 8.21 11.16 -11.78
C GLY A 19 7.38 10.82 -10.54
N THR A 20 6.25 11.51 -10.38
CA THR A 20 5.45 11.43 -9.15
C THR A 20 4.03 11.02 -9.45
N LEU A 21 3.59 9.91 -8.86
CA LEU A 21 2.19 9.57 -8.73
C LEU A 21 1.61 10.28 -7.50
N SER A 22 0.48 10.93 -7.66
CA SER A 22 -0.31 11.50 -6.56
C SER A 22 -1.80 11.37 -6.81
N GLU A 23 -2.63 11.84 -5.89
CA GLU A 23 -4.07 11.57 -5.79
C GLU A 23 -4.81 11.90 -7.09
N HIS A 24 -4.44 12.98 -7.76
CA HIS A 24 -5.08 13.45 -8.99
C HIS A 24 -4.99 12.43 -10.14
N HIS A 25 -3.96 11.57 -10.15
CA HIS A 25 -3.84 10.52 -11.17
C HIS A 25 -4.89 9.43 -10.99
N LEU A 26 -5.34 9.21 -9.75
CA LEU A 26 -6.21 8.12 -9.33
C LEU A 26 -7.64 8.60 -9.01
N SER A 27 -7.88 9.91 -8.90
CA SER A 27 -9.11 10.51 -8.38
C SER A 27 -10.39 10.21 -9.17
N ASN A 28 -10.28 9.68 -10.39
CA ASN A 28 -11.43 9.31 -11.21
C ASN A 28 -11.56 7.79 -11.41
N LEU A 29 -10.71 6.98 -10.79
CA LEU A 29 -10.73 5.52 -10.92
C LEU A 29 -11.68 4.88 -9.89
N SER A 30 -12.95 5.29 -9.88
CA SER A 30 -13.91 4.93 -8.81
C SER A 30 -14.21 3.43 -8.69
N ARG A 31 -13.89 2.62 -9.70
CA ARG A 31 -14.06 1.16 -9.68
C ARG A 31 -12.76 0.40 -9.39
N LEU A 32 -11.64 1.09 -9.16
CA LEU A 32 -10.34 0.46 -9.00
C LEU A 32 -10.33 -0.50 -7.80
N SER A 33 -9.91 -1.73 -8.05
CA SER A 33 -9.82 -2.78 -7.04
C SER A 33 -8.42 -3.38 -6.97
N HIS A 34 -7.66 -3.37 -8.07
CA HIS A 34 -6.30 -3.87 -8.13
C HIS A 34 -5.39 -2.79 -8.70
N LEU A 35 -4.36 -2.41 -7.95
CA LEU A 35 -3.36 -1.45 -8.36
C LEU A 35 -1.98 -2.08 -8.27
N ASP A 36 -1.39 -2.36 -9.42
CA ASP A 36 -0.04 -2.89 -9.51
C ASP A 36 0.90 -1.88 -10.18
N LEU A 37 1.86 -1.38 -9.41
CA LEU A 37 2.89 -0.44 -9.84
C LEU A 37 4.30 -0.98 -9.66
N HIS A 38 4.46 -2.25 -9.28
CA HIS A 38 5.74 -2.76 -8.80
C HIS A 38 6.88 -2.65 -9.82
N ASP A 39 8.12 -2.65 -9.34
CA ASP A 39 9.33 -2.60 -10.17
C ASP A 39 9.38 -1.40 -11.13
N ASN A 40 8.94 -0.25 -10.62
CA ASN A 40 9.20 1.06 -11.19
C ASN A 40 10.09 1.88 -10.23
N PRO A 41 11.43 1.67 -10.22
CA PRO A 41 12.33 2.22 -9.21
C PRO A 41 12.47 3.75 -9.23
N GLU A 42 12.13 4.39 -10.36
CA GLU A 42 12.16 5.85 -10.48
C GLU A 42 10.80 6.52 -10.18
N LEU A 43 9.75 5.73 -9.95
CA LEU A 43 8.42 6.25 -9.64
C LEU A 43 8.31 6.58 -8.15
N MET A 44 8.00 7.84 -7.85
CA MET A 44 7.70 8.31 -6.50
C MET A 44 6.19 8.25 -6.24
N ILE A 45 5.78 7.54 -5.19
CA ILE A 45 4.41 7.52 -4.69
C ILE A 45 4.28 8.63 -3.65
N ASN A 46 3.63 9.73 -4.00
CA ASN A 46 3.42 10.87 -3.11
C ASN A 46 1.92 11.16 -2.98
N ILE A 47 1.27 10.38 -2.11
CA ILE A 47 -0.16 10.48 -1.83
C ILE A 47 -0.34 10.92 -0.38
N SER A 48 -1.16 11.94 -0.17
CA SER A 48 -1.48 12.49 1.13
C SER A 48 -2.08 11.43 2.05
N ALA A 49 -1.57 11.37 3.29
CA ALA A 49 -2.08 10.50 4.35
C ALA A 49 -3.59 10.63 4.58
N ASN A 50 -4.14 11.84 4.41
CA ASN A 50 -5.55 12.15 4.66
C ASN A 50 -6.44 11.97 3.42
N TRP A 51 -5.89 11.51 2.29
CA TRP A 51 -6.68 11.35 1.08
C TRP A 51 -7.63 10.16 1.20
N ILE A 52 -8.89 10.40 0.86
CA ILE A 52 -9.91 9.36 0.76
C ILE A 52 -10.12 9.08 -0.74
N PRO A 53 -9.58 7.96 -1.27
CA PRO A 53 -9.79 7.59 -2.65
C PRO A 53 -11.28 7.26 -2.92
N PRO A 54 -11.78 7.47 -4.15
CA PRO A 54 -13.14 7.14 -4.53
C PRO A 54 -13.36 5.63 -4.80
N PHE A 55 -12.43 4.77 -4.36
CA PHE A 55 -12.38 3.35 -4.66
C PHE A 55 -12.00 2.53 -3.43
N GLN A 56 -12.12 1.21 -3.55
CA GLN A 56 -11.79 0.25 -2.50
C GLN A 56 -10.93 -0.86 -3.09
N LEU A 57 -9.65 -0.84 -2.73
CA LEU A 57 -8.66 -1.81 -3.17
C LEU A 57 -8.86 -3.15 -2.48
N PHE A 58 -8.75 -4.20 -3.29
CA PHE A 58 -8.56 -5.58 -2.86
C PHE A 58 -7.07 -5.94 -2.82
N SER A 59 -6.28 -5.44 -3.78
CA SER A 59 -4.85 -5.68 -3.84
C SER A 59 -4.07 -4.44 -4.24
N ILE A 60 -2.90 -4.24 -3.64
CA ILE A 60 -1.95 -3.20 -4.01
C ILE A 60 -0.51 -3.73 -3.96
N SER A 61 0.26 -3.45 -5.02
CA SER A 61 1.69 -3.68 -5.05
C SER A 61 2.44 -2.40 -5.44
N LEU A 62 3.23 -1.89 -4.49
CA LEU A 62 4.14 -0.75 -4.63
C LEU A 62 5.60 -1.20 -4.47
N ARG A 63 5.86 -2.51 -4.59
CA ARG A 63 7.20 -3.08 -4.42
C ARG A 63 8.19 -2.38 -5.33
N SER A 64 9.35 -2.01 -4.78
CA SER A 64 10.42 -1.32 -5.52
C SER A 64 10.01 0.06 -6.08
N CYS A 65 8.93 0.69 -5.61
CA CYS A 65 8.63 2.10 -5.89
C CYS A 65 9.11 3.00 -4.75
N LYS A 66 9.55 4.23 -5.05
CA LYS A 66 9.99 5.17 -4.02
C LYS A 66 8.78 5.67 -3.24
N ASN A 67 8.74 5.43 -1.93
CA ASN A 67 7.69 5.93 -1.07
C ASN A 67 8.30 6.69 0.13
N PRO A 68 8.09 8.02 0.24
CA PRO A 68 8.77 8.84 1.23
C PRO A 68 8.26 8.61 2.66
N ALA A 69 7.07 8.04 2.83
CA ALA A 69 6.43 7.83 4.11
C ALA A 69 5.56 6.56 4.08
N PHE A 70 5.06 6.14 5.25
CA PHE A 70 4.08 5.06 5.28
C PHE A 70 2.77 5.51 4.59
N PRO A 71 2.18 4.71 3.66
CA PRO A 71 0.99 5.13 2.91
C PRO A 71 -0.30 5.04 3.75
N GLU A 72 -0.50 6.00 4.65
CA GLU A 72 -1.64 6.03 5.58
C GLU A 72 -3.02 6.12 4.90
N TRP A 73 -3.09 6.60 3.65
CA TRP A 73 -4.35 6.58 2.90
C TRP A 73 -4.89 5.14 2.72
N LEU A 74 -4.06 4.10 2.82
CA LEU A 74 -4.51 2.70 2.83
C LEU A 74 -5.40 2.37 4.02
N LEU A 75 -5.36 3.15 5.11
CA LEU A 75 -6.26 3.00 6.27
C LEU A 75 -7.73 3.23 5.91
N THR A 76 -8.00 3.89 4.78
CA THR A 76 -9.36 4.14 4.27
C THR A 76 -9.94 2.96 3.51
N GLN A 77 -9.15 1.91 3.26
CA GLN A 77 -9.54 0.74 2.49
C GLN A 77 -10.09 -0.35 3.43
N GLY A 78 -11.33 -0.75 3.24
CA GLY A 78 -12.03 -1.72 4.10
C GLY A 78 -12.00 -3.17 3.59
N ASN A 79 -11.34 -3.45 2.46
CA ASN A 79 -11.38 -4.76 1.81
C ASN A 79 -10.02 -5.25 1.28
N LEU A 80 -8.92 -4.76 1.87
CA LEU A 80 -7.58 -5.19 1.46
C LEU A 80 -7.35 -6.68 1.76
N TYR A 81 -6.83 -7.39 0.76
CA TYR A 81 -6.48 -8.81 0.82
C TYR A 81 -4.97 -9.03 0.68
N ASP A 82 -4.32 -8.26 -0.20
CA ASP A 82 -2.89 -8.35 -0.49
C ASP A 82 -2.25 -6.96 -0.56
N ILE A 83 -1.16 -6.77 0.18
CA ILE A 83 -0.36 -5.56 0.23
C ILE A 83 1.11 -5.93 0.13
N ASP A 84 1.76 -5.47 -0.94
CA ASP A 84 3.21 -5.49 -1.05
C ASP A 84 3.75 -4.06 -1.20
N ILE A 85 4.45 -3.59 -0.16
CA ILE A 85 5.16 -2.29 -0.16
C ILE A 85 6.64 -2.56 0.15
N SER A 86 7.15 -3.73 -0.24
CA SER A 86 8.53 -4.11 0.05
C SER A 86 9.54 -3.34 -0.80
N SER A 87 10.74 -3.13 -0.26
CA SER A 87 11.84 -2.45 -0.96
C SER A 87 11.48 -1.04 -1.47
N ALA A 88 10.58 -0.33 -0.77
CA ALA A 88 10.07 0.97 -1.18
C ALA A 88 10.89 2.17 -0.65
N GLY A 89 11.93 1.89 0.16
CA GLY A 89 12.79 2.91 0.76
C GLY A 89 12.14 3.66 1.92
N ILE A 90 11.03 3.14 2.47
CA ILE A 90 10.29 3.79 3.56
C ILE A 90 11.14 3.76 4.83
N SER A 91 11.22 4.90 5.51
CA SER A 91 11.89 5.06 6.80
C SER A 91 10.97 5.83 7.75
N ASP A 92 9.96 5.16 8.30
CA ASP A 92 8.85 5.78 9.02
C ASP A 92 8.26 4.84 10.08
N THR A 93 7.35 5.37 10.90
CA THR A 93 6.60 4.60 11.89
C THR A 93 5.30 4.08 11.30
N ILE A 94 4.99 2.80 11.50
CA ILE A 94 3.65 2.27 11.23
C ILE A 94 2.65 2.83 12.27
N PRO A 95 1.58 3.50 11.85
CA PRO A 95 0.59 4.02 12.79
C PRO A 95 -0.14 2.86 13.47
N SER A 96 -0.47 3.00 14.76
CA SER A 96 -1.18 1.95 15.51
C SER A 96 -2.56 1.61 14.93
N SER A 97 -3.18 2.59 14.25
CA SER A 97 -4.43 2.44 13.50
C SER A 97 -4.31 1.56 12.26
N PHE A 98 -3.09 1.23 11.79
CA PHE A 98 -2.88 0.29 10.69
C PHE A 98 -3.45 -1.09 10.98
N TRP A 99 -3.35 -1.52 12.23
CA TRP A 99 -3.82 -2.83 12.68
C TRP A 99 -5.31 -2.88 13.00
N ASN A 100 -6.11 -1.96 12.45
CA ASN A 100 -7.54 -1.85 12.72
C ASN A 100 -8.27 -3.16 12.34
N PRO A 101 -9.22 -3.65 13.15
CA PRO A 101 -10.02 -4.85 12.85
C PRO A 101 -10.80 -4.81 11.52
N LEU A 102 -10.89 -3.66 10.83
CA LEU A 102 -11.42 -3.56 9.47
C LEU A 102 -10.62 -4.37 8.43
N TRP A 103 -9.43 -4.85 8.79
CA TRP A 103 -8.50 -5.59 7.92
C TRP A 103 -8.70 -7.11 8.02
N SER A 104 -9.90 -7.56 8.36
CA SER A 104 -10.23 -8.98 8.55
C SER A 104 -9.99 -9.86 7.31
N ASN A 105 -9.96 -9.25 6.12
CA ASN A 105 -9.72 -9.93 4.85
C ASN A 105 -8.24 -10.00 4.45
N LEU A 106 -7.34 -9.31 5.16
CA LEU A 106 -5.92 -9.26 4.80
C LEU A 106 -5.25 -10.63 4.98
N GLN A 107 -4.75 -11.21 3.90
CA GLN A 107 -4.05 -12.51 3.90
C GLN A 107 -2.54 -12.37 3.67
N HIS A 108 -2.14 -11.37 2.89
CA HIS A 108 -0.74 -11.14 2.52
C HIS A 108 -0.33 -9.71 2.85
N LEU A 109 0.76 -9.57 3.63
CA LEU A 109 1.36 -8.29 3.98
C LEU A 109 2.88 -8.43 3.88
N ASN A 110 3.46 -7.72 2.92
CA ASN A 110 4.90 -7.67 2.73
C ASN A 110 5.40 -6.23 2.89
N LEU A 111 6.07 -5.96 4.01
CA LEU A 111 6.70 -4.67 4.31
C LEU A 111 8.23 -4.77 4.34
N SER A 112 8.78 -5.90 3.87
CA SER A 112 10.21 -6.22 3.97
C SER A 112 11.10 -5.22 3.21
N ASN A 113 12.39 -5.20 3.55
CA ASN A 113 13.38 -4.31 2.92
C ASN A 113 13.05 -2.81 3.02
N ASN A 114 12.39 -2.41 4.10
CA ASN A 114 12.21 -1.02 4.50
C ASN A 114 12.84 -0.78 5.88
N LYS A 115 12.89 0.47 6.31
CA LYS A 115 13.29 0.89 7.67
C LYS A 115 12.06 1.30 8.48
N ILE A 116 11.00 0.48 8.42
CA ILE A 116 9.74 0.74 9.13
C ILE A 116 9.87 0.26 10.58
N HIS A 117 9.41 1.07 11.52
CA HIS A 117 9.35 0.75 12.95
C HIS A 117 7.95 1.01 13.51
N GLY A 118 7.69 0.68 14.77
CA GLY A 118 6.42 1.00 15.43
C GLY A 118 5.84 -0.18 16.22
N PRO A 119 4.59 -0.05 16.70
CA PRO A 119 3.96 -1.08 17.51
C PRO A 119 3.57 -2.28 16.64
N LEU A 120 3.99 -3.47 17.08
CA LEU A 120 3.38 -4.70 16.59
C LEU A 120 1.90 -4.72 17.00
N PRO A 121 1.03 -5.29 16.17
CA PRO A 121 -0.34 -5.50 16.57
C PRO A 121 -0.36 -6.45 17.77
N ASN A 122 -1.04 -6.06 18.84
CA ASN A 122 -1.40 -6.99 19.92
C ASN A 122 -2.62 -7.82 19.47
N LEU A 123 -2.46 -8.52 18.35
CA LEU A 123 -3.52 -9.31 17.72
C LEU A 123 -3.38 -10.79 18.14
N PRO A 124 -4.48 -11.49 18.46
CA PRO A 124 -4.43 -12.92 18.66
C PRO A 124 -3.87 -13.61 17.39
N PRO A 125 -3.14 -14.74 17.51
CA PRO A 125 -2.46 -15.39 16.38
C PRO A 125 -3.34 -15.70 15.15
N LYS A 126 -4.68 -15.74 15.32
CA LYS A 126 -5.66 -15.99 14.26
C LYS A 126 -6.03 -14.76 13.42
N THR A 127 -5.67 -13.55 13.85
CA THR A 127 -5.98 -12.29 13.16
C THR A 127 -4.75 -11.68 12.48
N MET A 128 -3.59 -12.32 12.60
CA MET A 128 -2.41 -11.99 11.81
C MET A 128 -2.55 -12.62 10.42
N PRO A 129 -2.19 -11.91 9.32
CA PRO A 129 -2.15 -12.50 8.00
C PRO A 129 -1.24 -13.74 8.00
N ASN A 130 -1.69 -14.82 7.37
CA ASN A 130 -0.99 -16.12 7.37
C ASN A 130 0.46 -16.04 6.83
N GLN A 131 0.82 -14.95 6.14
CA GLN A 131 2.14 -14.72 5.53
C GLN A 131 2.66 -13.28 5.74
N ALA A 132 2.45 -12.68 6.91
CA ALA A 132 3.03 -11.37 7.20
C ALA A 132 4.56 -11.46 7.31
N ILE A 133 5.30 -10.91 6.33
CA ILE A 133 6.75 -10.71 6.42
C ILE A 133 7.00 -9.26 6.84
N ILE A 134 7.19 -9.08 8.14
CA ILE A 134 7.60 -7.79 8.70
C ILE A 134 9.12 -7.87 8.96
N ALA A 135 9.91 -7.17 8.14
CA ALA A 135 11.33 -7.01 8.44
C ALA A 135 11.48 -5.96 9.55
N TYR A 136 11.56 -6.40 10.81
CA TYR A 136 11.93 -5.53 11.93
C TYR A 136 13.43 -5.28 11.90
N THR A 137 13.85 -4.03 11.68
CA THR A 137 15.20 -3.57 12.06
C THR A 137 15.06 -2.68 13.30
N GLY A 138 14.96 -3.31 14.47
CA GLY A 138 14.79 -2.59 15.74
C GLY A 138 15.00 -3.48 16.95
N LEU A 139 16.26 -3.86 17.19
CA LEU A 139 16.83 -4.14 18.51
C LEU A 139 18.01 -3.19 18.71
#